data_AF-A0A077KDH5-F1
#
_entry.id   AF-A0A077KDH5-F1
#
_cell.length_a   1.000
_cell.length_b   1.000
_cell.length_c   1.000
_cell.angle_alpha   90.00
_cell.angle_beta   90.00
_cell.angle_gamma   90.00
#
_symmetry.space_group_name_H-M   'P 1'
#
loop_
_entity.id
_entity.type
_entity.pdbx_description
1 polymer ?
#
loop_
_entity_poly.entity_id
_entity_poly.type
_entity_poly.pdbx_seq_one_letter_code
_entity_poly.pdbx_strand_id
1 'polypeptide(L)'
;MKQLITIQEHNGNNAVSARELHKFLESKQDFSNWIKNRINKYGFIENQDYEVFDKFIENPNGGRPLTEYALTIDCAKELSMVEGNEKGKEARKYFIECEKIAKQNTLSAPRSHKEVILSELRLLEENEKLINENGRLQERTQFVDVVFKSDDLLTISQASKALNLEYGRNTLCKRLRELGIFFKNSNEPKQEYLKRGYFRVKEKIVGERSSGEAIITMQTFITQKGLGFIAKTIGVVVPQIKRIKTA
;
A
#
# COMPACT_ATOMS: atom_id res chain seq x y z
N MET A 1 -1.79 -23.82 19.89
CA MET A 1 -0.83 -24.92 19.64
C MET A 1 0.57 -24.36 19.76
N LYS A 2 1.48 -24.99 20.52
CA LYS A 2 2.87 -24.54 20.65
C LYS A 2 3.64 -24.94 19.39
N GLN A 3 4.38 -24.00 18.79
CA GLN A 3 5.21 -24.28 17.63
C GLN A 3 6.41 -25.15 18.04
N LEU A 4 6.57 -26.31 17.41
CA LEU A 4 7.64 -27.28 17.71
C LEU A 4 8.73 -27.29 16.64
N ILE A 5 8.36 -27.10 15.39
CA ILE A 5 9.27 -27.04 14.24
C ILE A 5 9.06 -25.70 13.54
N THR A 6 10.17 -25.01 13.26
CA THR A 6 10.14 -23.74 12.54
C THR A 6 10.03 -24.00 11.04
N ILE A 7 9.05 -23.38 10.40
CA ILE A 7 8.95 -23.33 8.93
C ILE A 7 9.49 -21.96 8.52
N GLN A 8 10.45 -21.95 7.59
CA GLN A 8 11.12 -20.77 7.06
C GLN A 8 10.87 -20.69 5.56
N GLU A 9 10.88 -19.48 5.01
CA GLU A 9 10.82 -19.30 3.56
C GLU A 9 12.24 -19.46 2.98
N HIS A 10 12.40 -20.38 2.04
CA HIS A 10 13.63 -20.60 1.30
C HIS A 10 13.32 -20.63 -0.20
N ASN A 11 13.91 -19.71 -0.96
CA ASN A 11 13.70 -19.59 -2.41
C ASN A 11 12.21 -19.53 -2.82
N GLY A 12 11.38 -18.83 -2.04
CA GLY A 12 9.94 -18.66 -2.29
C GLY A 12 9.07 -19.86 -1.89
N ASN A 13 9.67 -20.91 -1.32
CA ASN A 13 8.97 -22.10 -0.84
C ASN A 13 9.08 -22.23 0.68
N ASN A 14 8.06 -22.84 1.30
CA ASN A 14 8.11 -23.19 2.71
C ASN A 14 9.05 -24.38 2.92
N ALA A 15 10.08 -24.19 3.75
CA ALA A 15 11.10 -25.17 4.04
C ALA A 15 11.35 -25.32 5.55
N VAL A 16 11.94 -26.45 5.93
CA VAL A 16 12.38 -26.75 7.29
C VAL A 16 13.90 -26.90 7.29
N SER A 17 14.59 -26.22 8.20
CA SER A 17 16.03 -26.40 8.36
C SER A 17 16.34 -27.81 8.85
N ALA A 18 17.14 -28.57 8.08
CA ALA A 18 17.53 -29.93 8.46
C ALA A 18 18.28 -29.95 9.81
N ARG A 19 19.07 -28.89 10.09
CA ARG A 19 19.85 -28.80 11.34
C ARG A 19 18.95 -28.56 12.54
N GLU A 20 17.96 -27.69 12.40
CA GLU A 20 16.96 -27.48 13.47
C GLU A 20 16.14 -28.75 13.70
N LEU A 21 15.76 -29.44 12.63
CA LEU A 21 15.05 -30.72 12.71
C LEU A 21 15.89 -31.79 13.41
N HIS A 22 17.16 -31.96 13.02
CA HIS A 22 18.10 -32.90 13.66
C HIS A 22 18.25 -32.62 15.16
N LYS A 23 18.42 -31.34 15.53
CA LYS A 23 18.51 -30.91 16.93
C LYS A 23 17.24 -31.21 17.70
N PHE A 24 16.07 -30.95 17.12
CA PHE A 24 14.78 -31.27 17.73
C PHE A 24 14.59 -32.78 17.93
N LEU A 25 14.99 -33.57 16.93
CA LEU A 25 14.90 -35.03 16.96
C LEU A 25 15.86 -35.69 17.94
N GLU A 26 16.83 -34.95 18.50
CA GLU A 26 17.84 -35.46 19.44
C GLU A 26 18.57 -36.70 18.88
N SER A 27 18.85 -36.70 17.57
CA SER A 27 19.55 -37.82 16.95
C SER A 27 20.98 -37.90 17.47
N LYS A 28 21.42 -39.12 17.82
CA LYS A 28 22.75 -39.38 18.37
C LYS A 28 23.87 -39.31 17.32
N GLN A 29 23.51 -39.36 16.03
CA GLN A 29 24.46 -39.24 14.93
C GLN A 29 24.87 -37.78 14.75
N ASP A 30 26.12 -37.54 14.33
CA ASP A 30 26.52 -36.20 13.91
C ASP A 30 25.68 -35.76 12.70
N PHE A 31 25.38 -34.46 12.64
CA PHE A 31 24.47 -33.90 11.64
C PHE A 31 24.88 -34.26 10.20
N SER A 32 26.17 -34.14 9.89
CA SER A 32 26.70 -34.33 8.53
C SER A 32 26.51 -35.76 8.04
N ASN A 33 26.81 -36.75 8.88
CA ASN A 33 26.57 -38.15 8.55
C ASN A 33 25.08 -38.48 8.58
N TRP A 34 24.34 -37.93 9.55
CA TRP A 34 22.89 -38.14 9.65
C TRP A 34 22.19 -37.72 8.37
N ILE A 35 22.37 -36.48 7.91
CA ILE A 35 21.62 -35.98 6.74
C ILE A 35 21.99 -36.73 5.46
N LYS A 36 23.29 -36.99 5.22
CA LYS A 36 23.76 -37.75 4.05
C LYS A 36 23.23 -39.18 4.06
N ASN A 37 23.25 -39.84 5.21
CA ASN A 37 22.72 -41.20 5.34
C ASN A 37 21.22 -41.24 5.09
N ARG A 38 20.47 -40.25 5.58
CA ARG A 38 19.02 -40.18 5.36
C ARG A 38 18.68 -39.91 3.90
N ILE A 39 19.35 -38.94 3.26
CA ILE A 39 19.19 -38.65 1.83
C ILE A 39 19.43 -39.91 0.99
N ASN A 40 20.57 -40.58 1.20
CA ASN A 40 20.92 -41.77 0.42
C ASN A 40 19.97 -42.95 0.69
N LYS A 41 19.56 -43.15 1.94
CA LYS A 41 18.75 -44.30 2.35
C LYS A 41 17.30 -44.19 1.86
N TYR A 42 16.72 -42.99 1.88
CA TYR A 42 15.33 -42.76 1.49
C TYR A 42 15.19 -42.22 0.06
N GLY A 43 16.31 -41.98 -0.63
CA GLY A 43 16.31 -41.59 -2.04
C GLY A 43 15.85 -40.16 -2.29
N PHE A 44 16.09 -39.24 -1.35
CA PHE A 44 15.74 -37.83 -1.50
C PHE A 44 16.54 -37.17 -2.63
N ILE A 45 15.88 -36.35 -3.43
CA ILE A 45 16.42 -35.72 -4.63
C ILE A 45 16.67 -34.22 -4.37
N GLU A 46 17.87 -33.75 -4.70
CA GLU A 46 18.22 -32.33 -4.60
C GLU A 46 17.39 -31.48 -5.57
N ASN A 47 16.92 -30.31 -5.12
CA ASN A 47 15.97 -29.42 -5.79
C ASN A 47 14.53 -29.97 -5.93
N GLN A 48 14.23 -31.12 -5.31
CA GLN A 48 12.86 -31.63 -5.17
C GLN A 48 12.48 -31.80 -3.71
N ASP A 49 13.30 -32.51 -2.94
CA ASP A 49 13.07 -32.81 -1.53
C ASP A 49 13.89 -31.92 -0.60
N TYR A 50 15.05 -31.45 -1.07
CA TYR A 50 15.91 -30.56 -0.31
C TYR A 50 16.79 -29.70 -1.21
N GLU A 51 17.32 -28.61 -0.65
CA GLU A 51 18.33 -27.76 -1.28
C GLU A 51 19.54 -27.60 -0.35
N VAL A 52 20.74 -27.59 -0.92
CA VAL A 52 22.00 -27.44 -0.19
C VAL A 52 22.53 -26.02 -0.39
N PHE A 53 22.94 -25.36 0.70
CA PHE A 53 23.55 -24.04 0.63
C PHE A 53 24.63 -23.87 1.69
N ASP A 54 25.62 -23.04 1.40
CA ASP A 54 26.70 -22.74 2.33
C ASP A 54 26.32 -21.53 3.20
N LYS A 55 26.40 -21.72 4.51
CA LYS A 55 26.25 -20.65 5.49
C LYS A 55 27.63 -20.07 5.82
N PHE A 56 27.86 -18.85 5.37
CA PHE A 56 29.04 -18.07 5.72
C PHE A 56 28.87 -17.51 7.13
N ILE A 57 29.68 -18.02 8.07
CA ILE A 57 29.78 -17.47 9.42
C ILE A 57 31.05 -16.63 9.44
N GLU A 58 30.92 -15.35 9.81
CA GLU A 58 32.07 -14.45 9.98
C GLU A 58 32.94 -14.97 11.12
N ASN A 59 34.01 -15.69 10.76
CA ASN A 59 35.02 -16.16 11.70
C ASN A 59 36.30 -15.32 11.50
N PRO A 60 36.76 -14.57 12.53
CA PRO A 60 37.96 -13.76 12.45
C PRO A 60 39.23 -14.54 12.07
N ASN A 61 39.26 -15.84 12.36
CA ASN A 61 40.43 -16.71 12.14
C ASN A 61 40.40 -17.50 10.82
N GLY A 62 39.43 -17.22 9.94
CA GLY A 62 39.21 -18.01 8.72
C GLY A 62 38.58 -19.38 9.02
N GLY A 63 37.83 -19.91 8.06
CA GLY A 63 37.16 -21.20 8.20
C GLY A 63 36.40 -21.60 6.93
N ARG A 64 36.17 -22.90 6.77
CA ARG A 64 35.34 -23.44 5.67
C ARG A 64 33.87 -23.08 5.94
N PRO A 65 33.11 -22.64 4.93
CA PRO A 65 31.67 -22.42 5.06
C PRO A 65 30.96 -23.68 5.56
N LEU A 66 29.90 -23.50 6.36
CA LEU A 66 29.12 -24.60 6.90
C LEU A 66 28.03 -24.99 5.90
N THR A 67 28.03 -26.24 5.45
CA THR A 67 26.97 -26.74 4.57
C THR A 67 25.67 -26.96 5.36
N GLU A 68 24.60 -26.34 4.88
CA GLU A 68 23.25 -26.42 5.41
C GLU A 68 22.28 -27.01 4.38
N TYR A 69 21.15 -27.52 4.86
CA TYR A 69 20.13 -28.18 4.05
C TYR A 69 18.76 -27.60 4.40
N ALA A 70 18.05 -27.10 3.39
CA ALA A 70 16.64 -26.74 3.48
C ALA A 70 15.80 -27.92 2.97
N LEU A 71 14.92 -28.46 3.81
CA LEU A 71 14.07 -29.61 3.47
C LEU A 71 12.66 -29.13 3.11
N THR A 72 12.01 -29.79 2.16
CA THR A 72 10.56 -29.63 2.01
C THR A 72 9.84 -30.12 3.26
N ILE A 73 8.60 -29.64 3.45
CA ILE A 73 7.78 -30.07 4.59
C ILE A 73 7.55 -31.59 4.55
N ASP A 74 7.34 -32.17 3.35
CA ASP A 74 7.12 -33.61 3.20
C ASP A 74 8.37 -34.43 3.53
N CYS A 75 9.55 -33.98 3.09
CA CYS A 75 10.82 -34.60 3.47
C CYS A 75 11.04 -34.52 5.00
N ALA A 76 10.75 -33.38 5.62
CA ALA A 76 10.85 -33.21 7.08
C ALA A 76 9.86 -34.11 7.86
N LYS A 77 8.64 -34.31 7.33
CA LYS A 77 7.66 -35.26 7.88
C LYS A 77 8.20 -36.68 7.83
N GLU A 78 8.70 -37.10 6.67
CA GLU A 78 9.24 -38.45 6.49
C GLU A 78 10.42 -38.71 7.43
N LEU A 79 11.39 -37.78 7.50
CA LEU A 79 12.52 -37.87 8.44
C LEU A 79 12.08 -38.01 9.89
N SER A 80 11.06 -37.24 10.31
CA SER A 80 10.49 -37.33 11.65
C SER A 80 9.83 -38.68 11.93
N MET A 81 9.19 -39.28 10.91
CA MET A 81 8.56 -40.59 11.03
C MET A 81 9.58 -41.73 11.11
N VAL A 82 10.68 -41.64 10.37
CA VAL A 82 11.69 -42.72 10.29
C VAL A 82 12.77 -42.65 11.37
N GLU A 83 12.88 -41.56 12.13
CA GLU A 83 13.84 -41.45 13.22
C GLU A 83 13.56 -42.46 14.35
N GLY A 84 12.28 -42.82 14.57
CA GLY A 84 11.90 -43.92 15.45
C GLY A 84 12.13 -43.68 16.94
N ASN A 85 12.22 -42.41 17.38
CA ASN A 85 12.37 -42.02 18.79
C ASN A 85 11.17 -41.17 19.28
N GLU A 86 11.13 -40.86 20.59
CA GLU A 86 10.01 -40.10 21.18
C GLU A 86 9.87 -38.70 20.58
N LYS A 87 10.98 -38.03 20.22
CA LYS A 87 10.97 -36.73 19.53
C LYS A 87 10.41 -36.82 18.12
N GLY A 88 10.76 -37.86 17.36
CA GLY A 88 10.17 -38.14 16.06
C GLY A 88 8.66 -38.39 16.15
N LYS A 89 8.20 -39.09 17.20
CA LYS A 89 6.78 -39.28 17.49
C LYS A 89 6.07 -37.96 17.82
N GLU A 90 6.73 -37.07 18.57
CA GLU A 90 6.24 -35.72 18.89
C GLU A 90 6.11 -34.86 17.61
N ALA A 91 7.16 -34.81 16.78
CA ALA A 91 7.16 -34.15 15.47
C ALA A 91 6.07 -34.70 14.53
N ARG A 92 5.93 -36.02 14.45
CA ARG A 92 4.89 -36.67 13.64
C ARG A 92 3.49 -36.22 14.06
N LYS A 93 3.20 -36.22 15.38
CA LYS A 93 1.90 -35.75 15.90
C LYS A 93 1.68 -34.28 15.59
N TYR A 94 2.73 -33.46 15.73
CA TYR A 94 2.69 -32.04 15.40
C TYR A 94 2.31 -31.80 13.94
N PHE A 95 2.98 -32.46 12.99
CA PHE A 95 2.67 -32.33 11.57
C PHE A 95 1.27 -32.81 11.22
N ILE A 96 0.83 -33.94 11.78
CA ILE A 96 -0.54 -34.45 11.59
C ILE A 96 -1.57 -33.42 12.10
N GLU A 97 -1.32 -32.78 13.23
CA GLU A 97 -2.22 -31.78 13.78
C GLU A 97 -2.24 -30.51 12.93
N CYS A 98 -1.08 -30.05 12.44
CA CYS A 98 -1.00 -28.96 11.47
C CYS A 98 -1.80 -29.28 10.19
N GLU A 99 -1.67 -30.49 9.65
CA GLU A 99 -2.46 -30.92 8.48
C GLU A 99 -3.95 -30.99 8.78
N LYS A 100 -4.36 -31.43 9.98
CA LYS A 100 -5.77 -31.42 10.39
C LYS A 100 -6.30 -30.00 10.50
N ILE A 101 -5.55 -29.07 11.10
CA ILE A 101 -5.95 -27.66 11.20
C ILE A 101 -6.04 -27.04 9.81
N ALA A 102 -5.06 -27.30 8.92
CA ALA A 102 -5.11 -26.82 7.55
C ALA A 102 -6.32 -27.38 6.81
N LYS A 103 -6.57 -28.69 6.89
CA LYS A 103 -7.75 -29.34 6.29
C LYS A 103 -9.05 -28.84 6.92
N GLN A 104 -9.11 -28.63 8.23
CA GLN A 104 -10.29 -28.06 8.89
C GLN A 104 -10.49 -26.62 8.45
N ASN A 105 -9.47 -25.78 8.35
CA ASN A 105 -9.62 -24.44 7.78
C ASN A 105 -10.09 -24.47 6.31
N THR A 106 -9.72 -25.51 5.55
CA THR A 106 -10.26 -25.74 4.19
C THR A 106 -11.70 -26.31 4.21
N LEU A 107 -12.06 -27.12 5.20
CA LEU A 107 -13.34 -27.85 5.32
C LEU A 107 -14.39 -27.16 6.21
N SER A 108 -14.01 -26.13 6.98
CA SER A 108 -14.87 -25.35 7.89
C SER A 108 -15.78 -24.35 7.17
N ALA A 109 -15.88 -24.46 5.85
CA ALA A 109 -17.08 -24.09 5.15
C ALA A 109 -17.30 -25.07 4.00
N PRO A 110 -18.20 -26.07 4.11
CA PRO A 110 -18.88 -26.53 2.92
C PRO A 110 -19.81 -25.37 2.53
N ARG A 111 -19.27 -24.36 1.84
CA ARG A 111 -20.16 -23.51 1.06
C ARG A 111 -20.80 -24.48 0.08
N SER A 112 -22.09 -24.75 0.26
CA SER A 112 -22.87 -25.44 -0.78
C SER A 112 -22.49 -24.81 -2.13
N HIS A 113 -22.44 -25.56 -3.23
CA HIS A 113 -22.12 -24.98 -4.54
C HIS A 113 -22.91 -23.68 -4.80
N LYS A 114 -24.16 -23.64 -4.30
CA LYS A 114 -25.01 -22.45 -4.23
C LYS A 114 -24.41 -21.27 -3.43
N GLU A 115 -23.87 -21.51 -2.25
CA GLU A 115 -23.23 -20.48 -1.41
C GLU A 115 -21.91 -19.97 -1.98
N VAL A 116 -21.13 -20.82 -2.67
CA VAL A 116 -19.94 -20.39 -3.41
C VAL A 116 -20.36 -19.41 -4.50
N ILE A 117 -21.31 -19.81 -5.35
CA ILE A 117 -21.84 -18.97 -6.43
C ILE A 117 -22.39 -17.64 -5.89
N LEU A 118 -23.17 -17.68 -4.80
CA LEU A 118 -23.71 -16.46 -4.19
C LEU A 118 -22.61 -15.53 -3.65
N SER A 119 -21.55 -16.09 -3.05
CA SER A 119 -20.43 -15.29 -2.57
C SER A 119 -19.61 -14.68 -3.70
N GLU A 120 -19.45 -15.42 -4.81
CA GLU A 120 -18.70 -14.98 -5.98
C GLU A 120 -19.46 -13.92 -6.77
N LEU A 121 -20.78 -14.09 -6.95
CA LEU A 121 -21.66 -13.05 -7.50
C LEU A 121 -21.57 -11.75 -6.71
N ARG A 122 -21.63 -11.84 -5.36
CA ARG A 122 -21.54 -10.66 -4.50
C ARG A 122 -20.19 -9.96 -4.63
N LEU A 123 -19.10 -10.72 -4.76
CA LEU A 123 -17.76 -10.18 -4.97
C LEU A 123 -17.64 -9.50 -6.35
N LEU A 124 -18.23 -10.09 -7.39
CA LEU A 124 -18.28 -9.50 -8.73
C LEU A 124 -19.06 -8.19 -8.74
N GLU A 125 -20.23 -8.14 -8.11
CA GLU A 125 -21.02 -6.90 -7.96
C GLU A 125 -20.24 -5.80 -7.23
N GLU A 126 -19.48 -6.15 -6.19
CA GLU A 126 -18.66 -5.20 -5.46
C GLU A 126 -17.49 -4.68 -6.30
N ASN A 127 -16.83 -5.58 -7.04
CA ASN A 127 -15.77 -5.20 -7.97
C ASN A 127 -16.26 -4.28 -9.09
N GLU A 128 -17.43 -4.55 -9.67
CA GLU A 128 -18.04 -3.67 -10.67
C GLU A 128 -18.33 -2.27 -10.10
N LYS A 129 -18.83 -2.18 -8.87
CA LYS A 129 -19.02 -0.89 -8.19
C LYS A 129 -17.71 -0.15 -7.99
N LEU A 130 -16.67 -0.84 -7.55
CA LEU A 130 -15.34 -0.25 -7.35
C LEU A 130 -14.71 0.21 -8.66
N ILE A 131 -14.85 -0.55 -9.76
CA ILE A 131 -14.38 -0.18 -11.09
C ILE A 131 -15.10 1.08 -11.58
N ASN A 132 -16.43 1.13 -11.42
CA ASN A 132 -17.23 2.29 -11.79
C ASN A 132 -16.86 3.54 -10.98
N GLU A 133 -16.65 3.40 -9.67
CA GLU A 133 -16.22 4.51 -8.82
C GLU A 133 -14.80 4.99 -9.19
N ASN A 134 -13.86 4.06 -9.42
CA ASN A 134 -12.52 4.38 -9.88
C ASN A 134 -12.53 5.08 -11.25
N GLY A 135 -13.35 4.62 -12.20
CA GLY A 135 -13.52 5.28 -13.49
C GLY A 135 -14.01 6.72 -13.33
N ARG A 136 -15.04 6.95 -12.51
CA ARG A 136 -15.56 8.30 -12.21
C ARG A 136 -14.52 9.18 -11.51
N LEU A 137 -13.69 8.62 -10.63
CA LEU A 137 -12.60 9.35 -9.97
C LEU A 137 -11.46 9.69 -10.93
N GLN A 138 -11.12 8.78 -11.86
CA GLN A 138 -10.13 9.02 -12.90
C GLN A 138 -10.61 10.10 -13.87
N GLU A 139 -11.87 10.06 -14.32
CA GLU A 139 -12.47 11.12 -15.14
C GLU A 139 -12.46 12.47 -14.43
N ARG A 140 -12.79 12.51 -13.13
CA ARG A 140 -12.69 13.73 -12.32
C ARG A 140 -11.26 14.26 -12.26
N THR A 141 -10.28 13.38 -12.07
CA THR A 141 -8.87 13.77 -11.94
C THR A 141 -8.32 14.25 -13.28
N GLN A 142 -8.61 13.55 -14.38
CA GLN A 142 -8.18 13.96 -15.72
C GLN A 142 -8.88 15.24 -16.18
N PHE A 143 -10.16 15.44 -15.85
CA PHE A 143 -10.87 16.69 -16.15
C PHE A 143 -10.27 17.87 -15.41
N VAL A 144 -10.00 17.70 -14.12
CA VAL A 144 -9.21 18.63 -13.30
C VAL A 144 -7.91 18.93 -14.07
N ASP A 145 -7.09 17.93 -14.37
CA ASP A 145 -5.78 18.16 -15.02
C ASP A 145 -5.86 18.79 -16.42
N VAL A 146 -6.90 18.51 -17.22
CA VAL A 146 -7.07 19.07 -18.58
C VAL A 146 -7.57 20.52 -18.54
N VAL A 147 -8.51 20.85 -17.64
CA VAL A 147 -8.96 22.23 -17.42
C VAL A 147 -7.86 23.06 -16.75
N PHE A 148 -6.96 22.42 -16.01
CA PHE A 148 -5.88 23.04 -15.27
C PHE A 148 -4.57 23.24 -16.08
N LYS A 149 -4.61 23.26 -17.43
CA LYS A 149 -3.42 23.41 -18.31
C LYS A 149 -3.03 24.83 -18.76
N SER A 150 -3.76 25.90 -18.41
CA SER A 150 -3.32 27.28 -18.69
C SER A 150 -2.72 27.95 -17.45
N ASP A 151 -1.59 28.62 -17.63
CA ASP A 151 -0.74 29.19 -16.57
C ASP A 151 -1.28 30.56 -16.05
N ASP A 152 -2.60 30.73 -16.04
CA ASP A 152 -3.24 32.02 -15.80
C ASP A 152 -3.54 32.26 -14.32
N LEU A 153 -3.14 33.44 -13.83
CA LEU A 153 -3.48 33.90 -12.48
C LEU A 153 -4.90 34.44 -12.44
N LEU A 154 -5.79 33.78 -11.71
CA LEU A 154 -7.18 34.19 -11.59
C LEU A 154 -7.38 35.06 -10.35
N THR A 155 -8.10 36.17 -10.51
CA THR A 155 -8.62 36.90 -9.36
C THR A 155 -9.66 36.05 -8.62
N ILE A 156 -9.89 36.33 -7.33
CA ILE A 156 -10.91 35.62 -6.53
C ILE A 156 -12.31 35.69 -7.19
N SER A 157 -12.61 36.79 -7.88
CA SER A 157 -13.87 36.91 -8.62
C SER A 157 -13.91 36.02 -9.87
N GLN A 158 -12.81 35.92 -10.61
CA GLN A 158 -12.72 35.00 -11.76
C GLN A 158 -12.77 33.55 -11.30
N ALA A 159 -12.11 33.21 -10.20
CA ALA A 159 -12.16 31.87 -9.61
C ALA A 159 -13.57 31.47 -9.18
N SER A 160 -14.33 32.37 -8.56
CA SER A 160 -15.74 32.13 -8.20
C SER A 160 -16.61 31.84 -9.43
N LYS A 161 -16.38 32.55 -10.54
CA LYS A 161 -17.05 32.30 -11.83
C LYS A 161 -16.59 31.00 -12.48
N ALA A 162 -15.29 30.72 -12.48
CA ALA A 162 -14.72 29.51 -13.07
C ALA A 162 -15.19 28.23 -12.36
N LEU A 163 -15.42 28.29 -11.04
CA LEU A 163 -15.98 27.20 -10.24
C LEU A 163 -17.51 27.13 -10.27
N ASN A 164 -18.18 28.03 -11.00
CA ASN A 164 -19.64 28.13 -11.09
C ASN A 164 -20.32 28.17 -9.70
N LEU A 165 -19.77 28.95 -8.78
CA LEU A 165 -20.33 29.09 -7.43
C LEU A 165 -21.59 29.96 -7.48
N GLU A 166 -22.61 29.59 -6.70
CA GLU A 166 -23.83 30.40 -6.50
C GLU A 166 -23.55 31.76 -5.82
N TYR A 167 -22.32 31.96 -5.35
CA TYR A 167 -21.90 33.15 -4.62
C TYR A 167 -20.59 33.72 -5.16
N GLY A 168 -20.48 35.06 -5.05
CA GLY A 168 -19.36 35.84 -5.56
C GLY A 168 -18.15 35.92 -4.63
N ARG A 169 -17.22 36.81 -5.02
CA ARG A 169 -15.94 37.08 -4.34
C ARG A 169 -16.05 37.22 -2.81
N ASN A 170 -17.00 38.00 -2.32
CA ASN A 170 -17.06 38.34 -0.89
C ASN A 170 -17.38 37.13 -0.01
N THR A 171 -18.33 36.30 -0.44
CA THR A 171 -18.70 35.06 0.26
C THR A 171 -17.58 34.02 0.16
N LEU A 172 -16.92 33.92 -0.99
CA LEU A 172 -15.75 33.06 -1.15
C LEU A 172 -14.61 33.47 -0.20
N CYS A 173 -14.29 34.77 -0.12
CA CYS A 173 -13.30 35.27 0.84
C CYS A 173 -13.70 34.96 2.29
N LYS A 174 -14.98 35.09 2.64
CA LYS A 174 -15.49 34.75 3.99
C LYS A 174 -15.23 33.28 4.31
N ARG A 175 -15.59 32.37 3.42
CA ARG A 175 -15.34 30.93 3.59
C ARG A 175 -13.85 30.60 3.70
N LEU A 176 -13.01 31.22 2.87
CA LEU A 176 -11.56 31.01 2.95
C LEU A 176 -10.97 31.49 4.30
N ARG A 177 -11.56 32.50 4.95
CA ARG A 177 -11.20 32.89 6.32
C ARG A 177 -11.69 31.89 7.37
N GLU A 178 -12.94 31.43 7.24
CA GLU A 178 -13.53 30.42 8.15
C GLU A 178 -12.76 29.10 8.12
N LEU A 179 -12.30 28.69 6.94
CA LEU A 179 -11.44 27.51 6.74
C LEU A 179 -9.98 27.73 7.18
N GLY A 180 -9.64 28.92 7.66
CA GLY A 180 -8.29 29.26 8.12
C GLY A 180 -7.25 29.39 7.02
N ILE A 181 -7.67 29.49 5.74
CA ILE A 181 -6.79 29.64 4.58
C ILE A 181 -6.31 31.09 4.48
N PHE A 182 -7.21 32.04 4.68
CA PHE A 182 -6.91 33.47 4.79
C PHE A 182 -6.78 33.89 6.26
N PHE A 183 -6.11 35.02 6.52
CA PHE A 183 -6.08 35.62 7.86
C PHE A 183 -7.49 36.10 8.27
N LYS A 184 -7.78 36.05 9.58
CA LYS A 184 -9.11 36.36 10.14
C LYS A 184 -9.68 37.72 9.72
N ASN A 185 -8.81 38.72 9.55
CA ASN A 185 -9.19 40.10 9.23
C ASN A 185 -8.65 40.58 7.87
N SER A 186 -8.14 39.68 7.03
CA SER A 186 -7.57 40.05 5.72
C SER A 186 -8.02 39.06 4.63
N ASN A 187 -7.90 39.49 3.36
CA ASN A 187 -8.07 38.61 2.19
C ASN A 187 -6.74 38.03 1.70
N GLU A 188 -5.74 38.06 2.57
CA GLU A 188 -4.41 37.53 2.32
C GLU A 188 -4.32 36.06 2.78
N PRO A 189 -3.81 35.15 1.93
CA PRO A 189 -3.57 33.76 2.31
C PRO A 189 -2.44 33.65 3.32
N LYS A 190 -2.54 32.69 4.24
CA LYS A 190 -1.42 32.39 5.15
C LYS A 190 -0.20 31.88 4.38
N GLN A 191 0.99 32.12 4.93
CA GLN A 191 2.27 31.80 4.31
C GLN A 191 2.38 30.35 3.83
N GLU A 192 1.78 29.39 4.54
CA GLU A 192 1.77 27.99 4.13
C GLU A 192 1.10 27.77 2.77
N TYR A 193 -0.01 28.43 2.49
CA TYR A 193 -0.73 28.29 1.22
C TYR A 193 -0.05 29.02 0.06
N LEU A 194 0.75 30.05 0.37
CA LEU A 194 1.68 30.68 -0.58
C LEU A 194 2.84 29.73 -0.91
N LYS A 195 3.49 29.14 0.10
CA LYS A 195 4.58 28.16 -0.08
C LYS A 195 4.14 26.92 -0.87
N ARG A 196 2.90 26.46 -0.68
CA ARG A 196 2.32 25.34 -1.44
C ARG A 196 1.98 25.70 -2.90
N GLY A 197 2.06 26.99 -3.27
CA GLY A 197 1.87 27.49 -4.62
C GLY A 197 0.40 27.67 -5.02
N TYR A 198 -0.53 27.73 -4.07
CA TYR A 198 -1.97 27.88 -4.35
C TYR A 198 -2.37 29.32 -4.66
N PHE A 199 -1.65 30.29 -4.10
CA PHE A 199 -1.95 31.70 -4.27
C PHE A 199 -0.69 32.48 -4.64
N ARG A 200 -0.87 33.63 -5.29
CA ARG A 200 0.16 34.66 -5.45
C ARG A 200 -0.41 36.00 -5.03
N VAL A 201 0.37 36.80 -4.32
CA VAL A 201 0.00 38.18 -3.95
C VAL A 201 0.83 39.12 -4.81
N LYS A 202 0.19 40.08 -5.47
CA LYS A 202 0.84 41.10 -6.30
C LYS A 202 0.35 42.49 -5.93
N GLU A 203 1.20 43.48 -6.12
CA GLU A 203 0.83 44.89 -5.97
C GLU A 203 -0.18 45.31 -7.04
N LYS A 204 -1.16 46.10 -6.61
CA LYS A 204 -2.22 46.69 -7.44
C LYS A 204 -2.35 48.16 -7.08
N ILE A 205 -2.16 49.01 -8.08
CA ILE A 205 -2.43 50.44 -7.97
C ILE A 205 -3.95 50.64 -7.99
N VAL A 206 -4.47 51.39 -7.02
CA VAL A 206 -5.92 51.66 -6.84
C VAL A 206 -6.28 53.13 -6.98
N GLY A 207 -5.29 54.02 -7.07
CA GLY A 207 -5.49 55.44 -7.28
C GLY A 207 -4.19 56.21 -7.13
N GLU A 208 -4.30 57.52 -7.10
CA GLU A 208 -3.17 58.45 -6.98
C GLU A 208 -3.58 59.56 -6.00
N ARG A 209 -2.65 59.96 -5.12
CA ARG A 209 -2.86 61.07 -4.20
C ARG A 209 -2.79 62.39 -4.96
N SER A 210 -3.35 63.46 -4.39
CA SER A 210 -3.23 64.83 -4.91
C SER A 210 -1.78 65.30 -5.07
N SER A 211 -0.83 64.62 -4.44
CA SER A 211 0.62 64.82 -4.53
C SER A 211 1.32 64.08 -5.69
N GLY A 212 0.60 63.26 -6.47
CA GLY A 212 1.15 62.42 -7.54
C GLY A 212 1.66 61.04 -7.09
N GLU A 213 1.48 60.68 -5.82
CA GLU A 213 1.91 59.36 -5.30
C GLU A 213 0.85 58.28 -5.55
N ALA A 214 1.27 57.16 -6.15
CA ALA A 214 0.40 56.00 -6.38
C ALA A 214 -0.04 55.35 -5.06
N ILE A 215 -1.34 55.11 -4.93
CA ILE A 215 -1.93 54.33 -3.83
C ILE A 215 -1.85 52.85 -4.22
N ILE A 216 -0.97 52.10 -3.57
CA ILE A 216 -0.72 50.68 -3.85
C ILE A 216 -1.41 49.82 -2.79
N THR A 217 -2.02 48.72 -3.24
CA THR A 217 -2.63 47.70 -2.38
C THR A 217 -2.19 46.32 -2.84
N MET A 218 -2.19 45.34 -1.92
CA MET A 218 -1.90 43.96 -2.27
C MET A 218 -3.16 43.24 -2.77
N GLN A 219 -3.08 42.60 -3.93
CA GLN A 219 -4.14 41.79 -4.51
C GLN A 219 -3.75 40.32 -4.54
N THR A 220 -4.62 39.48 -3.97
CA THR A 220 -4.50 38.02 -4.01
C THR A 220 -5.03 37.45 -5.33
N PHE A 221 -4.22 36.61 -5.96
CA PHE A 221 -4.53 35.80 -7.11
C PHE A 221 -4.46 34.31 -6.75
N ILE A 222 -5.24 33.52 -7.44
CA ILE A 222 -5.35 32.07 -7.31
C ILE A 222 -4.64 31.47 -8.52
N THR A 223 -3.71 30.56 -8.25
CA THR A 223 -3.06 29.78 -9.31
C THR A 223 -3.99 28.67 -9.77
N GLN A 224 -3.69 28.05 -10.90
CA GLN A 224 -4.42 26.88 -11.39
C GLN A 224 -4.45 25.74 -10.35
N LYS A 225 -3.32 25.49 -9.68
CA LYS A 225 -3.21 24.56 -8.54
C LYS A 225 -4.08 25.00 -7.36
N GLY A 226 -4.15 26.29 -7.08
CA GLY A 226 -5.01 26.86 -6.04
C GLY A 226 -6.49 26.72 -6.35
N LEU A 227 -6.89 26.82 -7.62
CA LEU A 227 -8.28 26.66 -8.04
C LEU A 227 -8.76 25.22 -7.79
N GLY A 228 -7.95 24.22 -8.16
CA GLY A 228 -8.23 22.81 -7.85
C GLY A 228 -8.27 22.52 -6.35
N PHE A 229 -7.37 23.12 -5.57
CA PHE A 229 -7.39 23.06 -4.10
C PHE A 229 -8.71 23.61 -3.55
N ILE A 230 -9.12 24.82 -3.95
CA ILE A 230 -10.36 25.46 -3.49
C ILE A 230 -11.59 24.63 -3.86
N ALA A 231 -11.66 24.10 -5.10
CA ALA A 231 -12.77 23.25 -5.55
C ALA A 231 -12.95 22.02 -4.63
N LYS A 232 -11.83 21.35 -4.31
CA LYS A 232 -11.81 20.20 -3.40
C LYS A 232 -12.19 20.58 -1.97
N THR A 233 -11.67 21.68 -1.45
CA THR A 233 -11.95 22.12 -0.06
C THR A 233 -13.40 22.55 0.14
N ILE A 234 -14.03 23.16 -0.87
CA ILE A 234 -15.40 23.68 -0.79
C ILE A 234 -16.45 22.64 -1.20
N GLY A 235 -16.04 21.49 -1.76
CA GLY A 235 -16.94 20.40 -2.13
C GLY A 235 -17.78 20.68 -3.37
N VAL A 236 -17.25 21.46 -4.31
CA VAL A 236 -17.96 21.79 -5.55
C VAL A 236 -17.96 20.58 -6.49
N VAL A 237 -19.15 20.08 -6.83
CA VAL A 237 -19.36 19.16 -7.97
C VAL A 237 -19.42 20.03 -9.22
N VAL A 238 -18.34 20.07 -10.00
CA VAL A 238 -18.31 20.88 -11.23
C VAL A 238 -19.37 20.33 -12.20
N PRO A 239 -20.43 21.09 -12.55
CA PRO A 239 -21.41 20.65 -13.53
C PRO A 239 -20.80 20.70 -14.94
N GLN A 240 -21.27 19.82 -15.83
CA GLN A 240 -20.92 19.83 -17.26
C GLN A 240 -21.17 21.22 -17.88
N ILE A 241 -20.11 21.95 -18.24
CA ILE A 241 -20.24 23.26 -18.89
C ILE A 241 -20.29 23.03 -20.41
N LYS A 242 -21.47 23.30 -21.01
CA LYS A 242 -21.59 23.57 -22.44
C LYS A 242 -20.68 24.75 -22.78
N ARG A 243 -19.74 24.53 -23.71
CA ARG A 243 -18.85 25.57 -24.26
C ARG A 243 -19.64 26.84 -24.56
N ILE A 244 -19.31 27.94 -23.88
CA ILE A 244 -19.61 29.27 -24.40
C ILE A 244 -18.63 29.46 -25.56
N LYS A 245 -19.15 29.40 -26.79
CA LYS A 245 -18.40 29.84 -27.97
C LYS A 245 -18.16 31.33 -27.80
N THR A 246 -16.90 31.72 -27.70
CA THR A 246 -16.48 33.12 -27.87
C THR A 246 -16.56 33.43 -29.36
N ALA A 247 -17.35 34.45 -29.71
CA ALA A 247 -17.30 35.10 -31.01
C ALA A 247 -16.11 36.07 -31.05
#